data_AF-A0A819JR66-F1
#
_entry.id   AF-A0A819JR66-F1
#
_cell.length_a   1.000
_cell.length_b   1.000
_cell.length_c   1.000
_cell.angle_alpha   90.00
_cell.angle_beta   90.00
_cell.angle_gamma   90.00
#
_symmetry.space_group_name_H-M   'P 1'
#
loop_
_entity.id
_entity.type
_entity.pdbx_description
1 polymer ?
#
loop_
_entity_poly.entity_id
_entity_poly.type
_entity_poly.pdbx_seq_one_letter_code
_entity_poly.pdbx_strand_id
1 'polypeptide(L)'
;MLGLVLLNGFNVNLQNSNVIVCKLYFYASFLFATLSPTILILASVDRLLISSQNVDTRLNSSKRLAYFSISISTVFWIVFSCHALIKVNLQEFAPFYFVCYYDPSSSYLDFVSYFAAVINVIFDILMIIMSVFALKNVRRIRSIPREKRNQIRSMTKKDFQLLRCLFVQDVIYIIFGTSICIFYVFDAITKYQNGTILEQAIRNFLYTFMTFLYSTSYSVNVFVFIIVSKAFRHELKRTIYKIIGKDLVPIREEENRQENHERDNVEINVVSTIEVPA
;
A
#
# COMPACT_ATOMS: atom_id res chain seq x y z
N MET A 1 -14.66 -1.78 -1.41
CA MET A 1 -14.99 -2.87 -2.36
C MET A 1 -16.32 -3.56 -2.01
N LEU A 2 -16.46 -4.26 -0.88
CA LEU A 2 -17.70 -5.01 -0.56
C LEU A 2 -18.95 -4.12 -0.45
N GLY A 3 -18.84 -2.94 0.19
CA GLY A 3 -19.94 -1.97 0.24
C GLY A 3 -20.34 -1.40 -1.13
N LEU A 4 -19.41 -1.33 -2.07
CA LEU A 4 -19.64 -0.80 -3.43
C LEU A 4 -20.36 -1.83 -4.32
N VAL A 5 -20.08 -3.12 -4.10
CA VAL A 5 -20.81 -4.23 -4.74
C VAL A 5 -22.25 -4.32 -4.23
N LEU A 6 -22.46 -4.15 -2.92
CA LEU A 6 -23.80 -4.13 -2.33
C LEU A 6 -24.61 -2.92 -2.79
N LEU A 7 -23.96 -1.76 -2.88
CA LEU A 7 -24.59 -0.52 -3.35
C LEU A 7 -25.00 -0.62 -4.83
N ASN A 8 -24.06 -0.97 -5.71
CA ASN A 8 -24.29 -0.94 -7.15
C ASN A 8 -25.01 -2.19 -7.68
N GLY A 9 -24.86 -3.33 -7.02
CA GLY A 9 -25.45 -4.60 -7.46
C GLY A 9 -26.86 -4.86 -6.90
N PHE A 10 -27.13 -4.44 -5.66
CA PHE A 10 -28.39 -4.77 -4.97
C PHE A 10 -29.23 -3.54 -4.60
N ASN A 11 -28.72 -2.32 -4.85
CA ASN A 11 -29.36 -1.06 -4.45
C ASN A 11 -29.70 -0.97 -2.95
N VAL A 12 -29.01 -1.76 -2.12
CA VAL A 12 -29.19 -1.76 -0.66
C VAL A 12 -28.19 -0.79 -0.06
N ASN A 13 -28.66 0.42 0.21
CA ASN A 13 -27.82 1.49 0.76
C ASN A 13 -27.76 1.38 2.29
N LEU A 14 -27.04 0.38 2.82
CA LEU A 14 -26.94 0.11 4.27
C LEU A 14 -26.54 1.36 5.08
N GLN A 15 -25.69 2.22 4.51
CA GLN A 15 -25.28 3.48 5.12
C GLN A 15 -26.44 4.45 5.37
N ASN A 16 -27.51 4.42 4.57
CA ASN A 16 -28.65 5.32 4.73
C ASN A 16 -29.73 4.76 5.67
N SER A 17 -29.60 3.49 6.10
CA SER A 17 -30.62 2.82 6.92
C SER A 17 -30.58 3.21 8.40
N ASN A 18 -29.40 3.56 8.92
CA ASN A 18 -29.20 3.80 10.35
C ASN A 18 -28.09 4.83 10.57
N VAL A 19 -28.35 5.83 11.43
CA VAL A 19 -27.39 6.89 11.79
C VAL A 19 -26.08 6.33 12.35
N ILE A 20 -26.14 5.26 13.15
CA ILE A 20 -24.95 4.62 13.73
C ILE A 20 -24.10 3.99 12.62
N VAL A 21 -24.72 3.26 11.69
CA VAL A 21 -24.03 2.63 10.56
C VAL A 21 -23.41 3.69 9.64
N CYS A 22 -24.16 4.77 9.37
CA CYS A 22 -23.70 5.95 8.63
C CYS A 22 -22.42 6.53 9.24
N LYS A 23 -22.43 6.83 10.55
CA LYS A 23 -21.28 7.38 11.27
C LYS A 23 -20.08 6.43 11.29
N LEU A 24 -20.30 5.15 11.59
CA LEU A 24 -19.24 4.14 11.62
C LEU A 24 -18.61 3.94 10.25
N TYR A 25 -19.40 3.97 9.17
CA TYR A 25 -18.91 3.84 7.81
C TYR A 25 -17.95 4.98 7.43
N PHE A 26 -18.35 6.22 7.65
CA PHE A 26 -17.49 7.37 7.37
C PHE A 26 -16.26 7.38 8.28
N TYR A 27 -16.42 7.13 9.58
CA TYR A 27 -15.30 7.02 10.52
C TYR A 27 -14.27 5.98 10.08
N ALA A 28 -14.72 4.76 9.75
CA ALA A 28 -13.84 3.70 9.25
C ALA A 28 -13.18 4.09 7.93
N SER A 29 -13.93 4.73 7.02
CA SER A 29 -13.39 5.19 5.73
C SER A 29 -12.26 6.19 5.91
N PHE A 30 -12.42 7.21 6.78
CA PHE A 30 -11.34 8.15 7.10
C PHE A 30 -10.15 7.46 7.75
N LEU A 31 -10.41 6.60 8.74
CA LEU A 31 -9.36 5.91 9.47
C LEU A 31 -8.51 5.04 8.55
N PHE A 32 -9.12 4.22 7.69
CA PHE A 32 -8.38 3.35 6.79
C PHE A 32 -7.72 4.10 5.63
N ALA A 33 -8.35 5.17 5.14
CA ALA A 33 -7.78 6.02 4.09
C ALA A 33 -6.46 6.67 4.54
N THR A 34 -6.32 7.06 5.81
CA THR A 34 -5.10 7.66 6.36
C THR A 34 -4.12 6.63 6.92
N LEU A 35 -4.63 5.58 7.57
CA LEU A 35 -3.79 4.57 8.22
C LEU A 35 -3.01 3.73 7.20
N SER A 36 -3.64 3.33 6.10
CA SER A 36 -3.00 2.51 5.07
C SER A 36 -1.73 3.17 4.48
N PRO A 37 -1.78 4.38 3.90
CA PRO A 37 -0.58 5.05 3.41
C PRO A 37 0.42 5.39 4.52
N THR A 38 -0.04 5.69 5.74
CA THR A 38 0.87 5.92 6.88
C THR A 38 1.69 4.67 7.19
N ILE A 39 1.06 3.49 7.25
CA ILE A 39 1.76 2.21 7.47
C ILE A 39 2.73 1.93 6.32
N LEU A 40 2.34 2.22 5.08
CA LEU A 40 3.19 2.04 3.91
C LEU A 40 4.44 2.92 3.98
N ILE A 41 4.29 4.21 4.32
CA ILE A 41 5.41 5.13 4.55
C ILE A 41 6.32 4.62 5.67
N LEU A 42 5.76 4.23 6.82
CA LEU A 42 6.53 3.70 7.95
C LEU A 42 7.27 2.41 7.59
N ALA A 43 6.64 1.52 6.81
CA ALA A 43 7.27 0.30 6.31
C ALA A 43 8.43 0.62 5.36
N SER A 44 8.26 1.60 4.47
CA SER A 44 9.33 2.09 3.60
C SER A 44 10.46 2.72 4.41
N VAL A 45 10.18 3.48 5.47
CA VAL A 45 11.20 4.05 6.38
C VAL A 45 11.99 2.95 7.07
N ASP A 46 11.31 1.98 7.69
CA ASP A 46 11.98 0.85 8.34
C ASP A 46 12.91 0.12 7.36
N ARG A 47 12.43 -0.15 6.14
CA ARG A 47 13.23 -0.84 5.12
C ARG A 47 14.41 -0.03 4.61
N LEU A 48 14.26 1.29 4.49
CA LEU A 48 15.39 2.17 4.17
C LEU A 48 16.45 2.13 5.26
N LEU A 49 16.05 2.21 6.54
CA LEU A 49 16.97 2.17 7.68
C LEU A 49 17.73 0.83 7.74
N ILE A 50 17.02 -0.30 7.54
CA ILE A 50 17.64 -1.63 7.47
C ILE A 50 18.62 -1.74 6.30
N SER A 51 18.31 -1.12 5.16
CA SER A 51 19.17 -1.13 3.97
C SER A 51 20.39 -0.20 4.07
N SER A 52 20.44 0.67 5.09
CA SER A 52 21.55 1.60 5.28
C SER A 52 22.84 0.86 5.64
N GLN A 53 23.97 1.36 5.12
CA GLN A 53 25.30 0.84 5.43
C GLN A 53 25.79 1.27 6.81
N ASN A 54 25.26 2.37 7.35
CA ASN A 54 25.67 2.88 8.64
C ASN A 54 25.14 1.97 9.76
N VAL A 55 26.05 1.46 10.59
CA VAL A 55 25.74 0.55 11.70
C VAL A 55 24.81 1.22 12.70
N ASP A 56 25.01 2.50 13.00
CA ASP A 56 24.21 3.24 13.98
C ASP A 56 22.78 3.45 13.48
N THR A 57 22.63 3.83 12.21
CA THR A 57 21.31 3.96 11.56
C THR A 57 20.56 2.62 11.54
N ARG A 58 21.28 1.51 11.35
CA ARG A 58 20.70 0.17 11.35
C ARG A 58 20.29 -0.28 12.75
N LEU A 59 21.05 0.08 13.78
CA LEU A 59 20.70 -0.21 15.18
C LEU A 59 19.42 0.52 15.59
N ASN A 60 19.15 1.70 15.02
CA ASN A 60 17.91 2.44 15.24
C ASN A 60 16.66 1.75 14.64
N SER A 61 16.81 0.88 13.62
CA SER A 61 15.71 0.01 13.16
C SER A 61 15.57 -1.18 14.12
N SER A 62 15.04 -0.90 15.30
CA SER A 62 14.61 -1.91 16.24
C SER A 62 13.13 -2.24 16.00
N LYS A 63 12.76 -3.52 16.14
CA LYS A 63 11.35 -3.95 16.09
C LYS A 63 10.49 -3.13 17.06
N ARG A 64 11.04 -2.78 18.23
CA ARG A 64 10.39 -1.97 19.26
C ARG A 64 10.03 -0.57 18.73
N LEU A 65 10.95 0.09 18.01
CA LEU A 65 10.69 1.40 17.44
C LEU A 65 9.63 1.34 16.34
N ALA A 66 9.67 0.31 15.48
CA ALA A 66 8.65 0.11 14.44
C ALA A 66 7.24 -0.06 15.05
N TYR A 67 7.08 -0.93 16.06
CA TYR A 67 5.80 -1.10 16.75
C TYR A 67 5.36 0.17 17.48
N PHE A 68 6.29 0.87 18.13
CA PHE A 68 6.01 2.12 18.81
C PHE A 68 5.51 3.20 17.83
N SER A 69 6.18 3.37 16.70
CA SER A 69 5.78 4.33 15.66
C SER A 69 4.42 3.98 15.06
N ILE A 70 4.18 2.72 14.72
CA ILE A 70 2.88 2.27 14.20
C ILE A 70 1.78 2.52 15.25
N SER A 71 2.04 2.21 16.52
CA SER A 71 1.08 2.41 17.60
C SER A 71 0.72 3.89 17.78
N ILE A 72 1.72 4.78 17.82
CA ILE A 72 1.49 6.22 17.95
C ILE A 72 0.68 6.75 16.77
N SER A 73 1.10 6.43 15.54
CA SER A 73 0.38 6.86 14.34
C SER A 73 -1.05 6.33 14.30
N THR A 74 -1.28 5.09 14.73
CA THR A 74 -2.62 4.49 14.77
C THR A 74 -3.52 5.21 15.78
N VAL A 75 -3.02 5.46 17.00
CA VAL A 75 -3.77 6.19 18.03
C VAL A 75 -4.08 7.62 17.58
N PHE A 76 -3.10 8.30 16.98
CA PHE A 76 -3.29 9.63 16.42
C PHE A 76 -4.43 9.66 15.40
N TRP A 77 -4.44 8.73 14.43
CA TRP A 77 -5.48 8.67 13.41
C TRP A 77 -6.85 8.27 13.96
N ILE A 78 -6.91 7.36 14.95
CA ILE A 78 -8.16 7.02 15.66
C ILE A 78 -8.79 8.27 16.28
N VAL A 79 -7.99 9.03 17.06
CA VAL A 79 -8.47 10.25 17.72
C VAL A 79 -8.84 11.30 16.70
N PHE A 80 -8.03 11.49 15.66
CA PHE A 80 -8.29 12.46 14.61
C PHE A 80 -9.61 12.15 13.88
N SER A 81 -9.83 10.90 13.47
CA SER A 81 -11.05 10.49 12.76
C SER A 81 -12.34 10.63 13.56
N CYS A 82 -12.28 10.83 14.89
CA CYS A 82 -13.47 11.05 15.72
C CYS A 82 -14.34 12.24 15.26
N HIS A 83 -13.78 13.23 14.55
CA HIS A 83 -14.58 14.34 14.01
C HIS A 83 -15.73 13.84 13.10
N ALA A 84 -15.52 12.73 12.39
CA ALA A 84 -16.52 12.15 11.50
C ALA A 84 -17.73 11.59 12.27
N LEU A 85 -17.53 11.00 13.46
CA LEU A 85 -18.62 10.48 14.29
C LEU A 85 -19.56 11.58 14.79
N ILE A 86 -19.05 12.81 14.91
CA ILE A 86 -19.80 13.96 15.41
C ILE A 86 -20.52 14.65 14.25
N LYS A 87 -19.84 14.87 13.13
CA LYS A 87 -20.29 15.73 12.02
C LYS A 87 -20.99 15.02 10.86
N VAL A 88 -21.02 13.69 10.85
CA VAL A 88 -21.80 12.91 9.88
C VAL A 88 -23.18 12.62 10.43
N ASN A 89 -24.22 12.80 9.63
CA ASN A 89 -25.59 12.42 10.00
C ASN A 89 -26.43 12.03 8.77
N LEU A 90 -27.59 11.43 9.00
CA LEU A 90 -28.59 11.27 7.95
C LEU A 90 -29.25 12.62 7.66
N GLN A 91 -29.24 13.04 6.41
CA GLN A 91 -29.87 14.27 5.94
C GLN A 91 -31.02 13.94 5.02
N GLU A 92 -32.14 14.63 5.22
CA GLU A 92 -33.31 14.56 4.37
C GLU A 92 -33.12 15.52 3.19
N PHE A 93 -32.92 14.98 1.99
CA PHE A 93 -32.78 15.78 0.76
C PHE A 93 -34.13 16.00 0.07
N ALA A 94 -35.03 15.04 0.22
CA ALA A 94 -36.41 15.12 -0.26
C ALA A 94 -37.29 14.30 0.72
N PRO A 95 -38.62 14.49 0.70
CA PRO A 95 -39.53 13.73 1.57
C PRO A 95 -39.27 12.23 1.43
N PHE A 96 -38.97 11.57 2.56
CA PHE A 96 -38.66 10.13 2.63
C PHE A 96 -37.37 9.69 1.92
N TYR A 97 -36.51 10.63 1.52
CA TYR A 97 -35.21 10.34 0.90
C TYR A 97 -34.07 10.86 1.79
N PHE A 98 -33.50 9.93 2.56
CA PHE A 98 -32.38 10.18 3.46
C PHE A 98 -31.06 9.75 2.83
N VAL A 99 -30.07 10.64 2.92
CA VAL A 99 -28.70 10.39 2.47
C VAL A 99 -27.75 10.57 3.65
N CYS A 100 -26.90 9.58 3.87
CA CYS A 100 -25.80 9.68 4.82
C CYS A 100 -24.72 10.61 4.26
N TYR A 101 -24.59 11.81 4.84
CA TYR A 101 -23.64 12.80 4.35
C TYR A 101 -23.07 13.68 5.48
N TYR A 102 -21.97 14.35 5.18
CA TYR A 102 -21.40 15.38 6.06
C TYR A 102 -22.38 16.52 6.25
N ASP A 103 -22.43 17.08 7.45
CA ASP A 103 -23.08 18.37 7.74
C ASP A 103 -22.85 19.34 6.57
N PRO A 104 -23.92 19.81 5.89
CA PRO A 104 -23.81 20.55 4.64
C PRO A 104 -23.35 22.00 4.87
N SER A 105 -23.09 22.38 6.13
CA SER A 105 -22.41 23.63 6.43
C SER A 105 -21.12 23.75 5.62
N SER A 106 -21.02 24.85 4.86
CA SER A 106 -19.92 25.11 3.93
C SER A 106 -18.55 24.96 4.60
N SER A 107 -18.44 25.41 5.85
CA SER A 107 -17.19 25.37 6.62
C SER A 107 -16.67 23.96 6.88
N TYR A 108 -17.53 22.98 7.15
CA TYR A 108 -17.08 21.62 7.42
C TYR A 108 -16.72 20.87 6.14
N LEU A 109 -17.47 21.08 5.05
CA LEU A 109 -17.12 20.54 3.74
C LEU A 109 -15.78 21.09 3.24
N ASP A 110 -15.55 22.39 3.40
CA ASP A 110 -14.26 23.01 3.07
C ASP A 110 -13.13 22.45 3.93
N PHE A 111 -13.35 22.28 5.23
CA PHE A 111 -12.38 21.64 6.13
C PHE A 111 -12.01 20.23 5.68
N VAL A 112 -13.00 19.36 5.42
CA VAL A 112 -12.78 17.96 5.02
C VAL A 112 -12.06 17.89 3.69
N SER A 113 -12.51 18.64 2.68
CA SER A 113 -11.92 18.64 1.34
C SER A 113 -10.48 19.18 1.36
N TYR A 114 -10.25 20.30 2.05
CA TYR A 114 -8.91 20.89 2.17
C TYR A 114 -7.96 19.95 2.92
N PHE A 115 -8.39 19.41 4.05
CA PHE A 115 -7.59 18.47 4.84
C PHE A 115 -7.25 17.21 4.02
N ALA A 116 -8.23 16.62 3.33
CA ALA A 116 -8.01 15.46 2.49
C ALA A 116 -7.01 15.75 1.37
N ALA A 117 -7.10 16.91 0.71
CA ALA A 117 -6.16 17.31 -0.33
C ALA A 117 -4.74 17.47 0.24
N VAL A 118 -4.58 18.20 1.35
CA VAL A 118 -3.27 18.44 1.98
C VAL A 118 -2.62 17.12 2.43
N ILE A 119 -3.37 16.24 3.10
CA ILE A 119 -2.82 14.95 3.55
C ILE A 119 -2.40 14.07 2.38
N ASN A 120 -3.21 13.98 1.32
CA ASN A 120 -2.83 13.18 0.16
C ASN A 120 -1.56 13.72 -0.52
N VAL A 121 -1.45 15.04 -0.67
CA VAL A 121 -0.23 15.68 -1.20
C VAL A 121 0.98 15.39 -0.31
N ILE A 122 0.84 15.47 1.01
CA ILE A 122 1.94 15.14 1.94
C ILE A 122 2.35 13.67 1.79
N PHE A 123 1.38 12.74 1.73
CA PHE A 123 1.68 11.32 1.54
C PHE A 123 2.36 11.06 0.21
N ASP A 124 1.90 11.66 -0.89
CA ASP A 124 2.52 11.50 -2.21
C ASP A 124 3.97 12.01 -2.20
N ILE A 125 4.23 13.19 -1.62
CA ILE A 125 5.58 13.75 -1.51
C ILE A 125 6.48 12.84 -0.69
N LEU A 126 6.03 12.38 0.48
CA LEU A 126 6.79 11.46 1.33
C LEU A 126 7.11 10.17 0.59
N MET A 127 6.13 9.58 -0.10
CA MET A 127 6.29 8.35 -0.87
C MET A 127 7.28 8.51 -2.04
N ILE A 128 7.25 9.65 -2.73
CA ILE A 128 8.24 9.98 -3.77
C ILE A 128 9.64 10.06 -3.18
N ILE A 129 9.81 10.78 -2.07
CA ILE A 129 11.10 10.91 -1.37
C ILE A 129 11.63 9.54 -0.97
N MET A 130 10.77 8.70 -0.37
CA MET A 130 11.10 7.35 0.05
C MET A 130 11.49 6.46 -1.13
N SER A 131 10.76 6.53 -2.24
CA SER A 131 11.06 5.82 -3.48
C SER A 131 12.42 6.23 -4.06
N VAL A 132 12.74 7.52 -4.07
CA VAL A 132 14.03 8.03 -4.55
C VAL A 132 15.17 7.54 -3.65
N PHE A 133 15.01 7.57 -2.33
CA PHE A 133 16.01 7.04 -1.41
C PHE A 133 16.19 5.53 -1.53
N ALA A 134 15.11 4.76 -1.74
CA ALA A 134 15.17 3.33 -1.98
C ALA A 134 16.00 3.01 -3.23
N LEU A 135 15.76 3.74 -4.33
CA LEU A 135 16.53 3.59 -5.56
C LEU A 135 18.01 3.94 -5.37
N LYS A 136 18.31 5.03 -4.64
CA LYS A 136 19.70 5.41 -4.32
C LYS A 136 20.40 4.32 -3.50
N ASN A 137 19.75 3.78 -2.47
CA ASN A 137 20.31 2.70 -1.64
C ASN A 137 20.55 1.43 -2.46
N VAL A 138 19.61 1.03 -3.32
CA VAL A 138 19.77 -0.15 -4.18
C VAL A 138 20.94 0.02 -5.17
N ARG A 139 21.07 1.20 -5.80
CA ARG A 139 22.19 1.49 -6.69
C ARG A 139 23.53 1.44 -5.95
N ARG A 140 23.60 2.02 -4.76
CA ARG A 140 24.80 2.01 -3.91
C ARG A 140 25.20 0.60 -3.48
N ILE A 141 24.24 -0.27 -3.17
CA ILE A 141 24.55 -1.66 -2.81
C ILE A 141 25.02 -2.46 -4.03
N ARG A 142 24.52 -2.14 -5.24
CA ARG A 142 24.92 -2.82 -6.47
C ARG A 142 26.33 -2.43 -6.94
N SER A 143 26.80 -1.23 -6.60
CA SER A 143 28.14 -0.75 -6.98
C SER A 143 29.28 -1.31 -6.11
N ILE A 144 28.99 -1.98 -5.00
CA ILE A 144 30.04 -2.55 -4.14
C ILE A 144 30.61 -3.83 -4.79
N PRO A 145 31.94 -3.94 -4.96
CA PRO A 145 32.59 -5.15 -5.45
C PRO A 145 32.27 -6.38 -4.59
N ARG A 146 32.08 -7.54 -5.23
CA ARG A 146 31.68 -8.80 -4.55
C ARG A 146 32.64 -9.18 -3.42
N GLU A 147 33.92 -8.90 -3.57
CA GLU A 147 34.96 -9.22 -2.57
C GLU A 147 34.75 -8.52 -1.23
N LYS A 148 34.34 -7.24 -1.25
CA LYS A 148 34.04 -6.47 -0.02
C LYS A 148 32.67 -6.79 0.57
N ARG A 149 31.84 -7.57 -0.13
CA ARG A 149 30.48 -7.89 0.29
C ARG A 149 30.45 -8.92 1.43
N ASN A 150 31.49 -9.74 1.58
CA ASN A 150 31.54 -10.77 2.62
C ASN A 150 31.76 -10.20 4.03
N GLN A 151 32.33 -9.00 4.15
CA GLN A 151 32.55 -8.32 5.45
C GLN A 151 31.32 -7.55 5.94
N ILE A 152 30.44 -7.14 5.02
CA ILE A 152 29.22 -6.39 5.36
C ILE A 152 28.08 -7.40 5.40
N ARG A 153 27.47 -7.62 6.57
CA ARG A 153 26.29 -8.49 6.76
C ARG A 153 25.35 -8.38 5.56
N SER A 154 25.31 -9.43 4.73
CA SER A 154 24.54 -9.35 3.49
C SER A 154 23.06 -9.33 3.82
N MET A 155 22.37 -8.32 3.28
CA MET A 155 20.92 -8.22 3.35
C MET A 155 20.33 -9.49 2.71
N THR A 156 19.37 -10.13 3.38
CA THR A 156 18.88 -11.43 2.93
C THR A 156 18.15 -11.30 1.59
N LYS A 157 18.15 -12.35 0.77
CA LYS A 157 17.35 -12.38 -0.47
C LYS A 157 15.87 -12.04 -0.21
N LYS A 158 15.35 -12.42 0.96
CA LYS A 158 13.97 -12.13 1.41
C LYS A 158 13.74 -10.63 1.61
N ASP A 159 14.66 -9.94 2.28
CA ASP A 159 14.56 -8.49 2.51
C ASP A 159 14.57 -7.71 1.19
N PHE A 160 15.39 -8.13 0.22
CA PHE A 160 15.40 -7.52 -1.12
C PHE A 160 14.09 -7.72 -1.88
N GLN A 161 13.47 -8.90 -1.78
CA GLN A 161 12.17 -9.16 -2.40
C GLN A 161 11.08 -8.28 -1.79
N LEU A 162 11.09 -8.14 -0.46
CA LEU A 162 10.14 -7.29 0.25
C LEU A 162 10.35 -5.80 -0.08
N LEU A 163 11.59 -5.33 -0.15
CA LEU A 163 11.92 -3.97 -0.60
C LEU A 163 11.39 -3.69 -2.01
N ARG A 164 11.53 -4.64 -2.95
CA ARG A 164 10.98 -4.51 -4.31
C ARG A 164 9.45 -4.48 -4.30
N CYS A 165 8.81 -5.28 -3.45
CA CYS A 165 7.36 -5.30 -3.32
C CYS A 165 6.83 -3.96 -2.82
N LEU A 166 7.44 -3.42 -1.77
CA LEU A 166 7.10 -2.09 -1.23
C LEU A 166 7.32 -1.01 -2.29
N PHE A 167 8.45 -1.02 -2.99
CA PHE A 167 8.69 -0.06 -4.07
C PHE A 167 7.60 -0.10 -5.16
N VAL A 168 7.16 -1.29 -5.57
CA VAL A 168 6.06 -1.42 -6.55
C VAL A 168 4.74 -0.90 -5.97
N GLN A 169 4.44 -1.17 -4.71
CA GLN A 169 3.26 -0.63 -4.02
C GLN A 169 3.32 0.90 -3.92
N ASP A 170 4.47 1.46 -3.60
CA ASP A 170 4.69 2.89 -3.50
C ASP A 170 4.45 3.57 -4.85
N VAL A 171 4.98 3.01 -5.95
CA VAL A 171 4.75 3.51 -7.31
C VAL A 171 3.28 3.45 -7.70
N ILE A 172 2.60 2.34 -7.41
CA ILE A 172 1.17 2.17 -7.69
C ILE A 172 0.34 3.20 -6.90
N TYR A 173 0.66 3.40 -5.63
CA TYR A 173 0.00 4.39 -4.79
C TYR A 173 0.23 5.81 -5.34
N ILE A 174 1.46 6.18 -5.70
CA ILE A 174 1.78 7.50 -6.25
C ILE A 174 0.98 7.77 -7.53
N ILE A 175 0.91 6.80 -8.46
CA ILE A 175 0.17 6.99 -9.74
C ILE A 175 -1.32 7.24 -9.49
N PHE A 176 -1.95 6.39 -8.67
CA PHE A 176 -3.39 6.50 -8.40
C PHE A 176 -3.73 7.65 -7.43
N GLY A 177 -2.89 7.90 -6.43
CA GLY A 177 -2.97 9.00 -5.47
C GLY A 177 -2.83 10.36 -6.16
N THR A 178 -1.82 10.53 -7.00
CA THR A 178 -1.63 11.77 -7.77
C THR A 178 -2.83 12.04 -8.68
N SER A 179 -3.40 10.98 -9.30
CA SER A 179 -4.57 11.12 -10.18
C SER A 179 -5.79 11.70 -9.45
N ILE A 180 -6.09 11.22 -8.23
CA ILE A 180 -7.18 11.77 -7.43
C ILE A 180 -6.85 13.17 -6.88
N CYS A 181 -5.58 13.44 -6.52
CA CYS A 181 -5.12 14.76 -6.11
C CYS A 181 -5.34 15.82 -7.19
N ILE A 182 -4.99 15.51 -8.44
CA ILE A 182 -5.23 16.41 -9.59
C ILE A 182 -6.72 16.71 -9.73
N PHE A 183 -7.57 15.69 -9.58
CA PHE A 183 -9.01 15.88 -9.61
C PHE A 183 -9.50 16.81 -8.47
N TYR A 184 -9.01 16.65 -7.24
CA TYR A 184 -9.41 17.54 -6.13
C TYR A 184 -8.97 18.99 -6.36
N VAL A 185 -7.78 19.21 -6.92
CA VAL A 185 -7.32 20.57 -7.28
C VAL A 185 -8.22 21.15 -8.38
N PHE A 186 -8.55 20.36 -9.41
CA PHE A 186 -9.48 20.76 -10.46
C PHE A 186 -10.87 21.10 -9.89
N ASP A 187 -11.42 20.25 -9.01
CA ASP A 187 -12.71 20.45 -8.38
C ASP A 187 -12.75 21.72 -7.52
N ALA A 188 -11.68 21.96 -6.75
CA ALA A 188 -11.53 23.15 -5.92
C ALA A 188 -11.50 24.45 -6.74
N ILE A 189 -10.75 24.47 -7.86
CA ILE A 189 -10.66 25.65 -8.75
C ILE A 189 -12.01 25.94 -9.41
N THR A 190 -12.75 24.89 -9.77
CA THR A 190 -13.99 24.99 -10.54
C THR A 190 -15.25 24.99 -9.67
N LYS A 191 -15.12 25.05 -8.34
CA LYS A 191 -16.23 24.94 -7.38
C LYS A 191 -17.28 26.06 -7.51
N TYR A 192 -16.84 27.28 -7.86
CA TYR A 192 -17.71 28.47 -7.94
C TYR A 192 -18.27 28.74 -9.34
N GLN A 193 -17.97 27.88 -10.32
CA GLN A 193 -18.50 28.03 -11.67
C GLN A 193 -19.84 27.29 -11.75
N ASN A 194 -20.90 28.03 -12.12
CA ASN A 194 -22.20 27.44 -12.40
C ASN A 194 -22.10 26.63 -13.70
N GLY A 195 -21.82 25.33 -13.55
CA GLY A 195 -21.68 24.43 -14.68
C GLY A 195 -23.03 24.08 -15.31
N THR A 196 -23.01 23.77 -16.60
CA THR A 196 -24.14 23.14 -17.29
C THR A 196 -24.41 21.74 -16.72
N ILE A 197 -25.61 21.19 -16.96
CA ILE A 197 -25.97 19.82 -16.55
C ILE A 197 -24.95 18.80 -17.09
N LEU A 198 -24.47 19.01 -18.33
CA LEU A 198 -23.46 18.16 -18.95
C LEU A 198 -22.11 18.22 -18.21
N GLU A 199 -21.65 19.42 -17.84
CA GLU A 199 -20.42 19.60 -17.07
C GLU A 199 -20.49 18.94 -15.69
N GLN A 200 -21.65 19.04 -15.02
CA GLN A 200 -21.87 18.35 -13.75
C GLN A 200 -21.84 16.83 -13.90
N ALA A 201 -22.43 16.30 -14.98
CA ALA A 201 -22.39 14.87 -15.28
C ALA A 201 -20.95 14.39 -15.56
N ILE A 202 -20.17 15.15 -16.34
CA ILE A 202 -18.75 14.85 -16.59
C ILE A 202 -17.95 14.89 -15.29
N ARG A 203 -18.15 15.90 -14.44
CA ARG A 203 -17.46 16.01 -13.14
C ARG A 203 -17.78 14.82 -12.24
N ASN A 204 -19.06 14.44 -12.14
CA ASN A 204 -19.48 13.27 -11.35
C ASN A 204 -18.87 11.97 -11.89
N PHE A 205 -18.83 11.81 -13.22
CA PHE A 205 -18.18 10.66 -13.85
C PHE A 205 -16.68 10.63 -13.52
N LEU A 206 -15.96 11.74 -13.69
CA LEU A 206 -14.53 11.85 -13.36
C LEU A 206 -14.27 11.58 -11.88
N TYR A 207 -15.07 12.14 -10.97
CA TYR A 207 -14.97 11.86 -9.55
C TYR A 207 -15.11 10.38 -9.24
N THR A 208 -16.14 9.73 -9.79
CA THR A 208 -16.42 8.31 -9.58
C THR A 208 -15.29 7.44 -10.14
N PHE A 209 -14.81 7.75 -11.35
CA PHE A 209 -13.73 7.03 -12.00
C PHE A 209 -12.41 7.17 -11.25
N MET A 210 -12.03 8.38 -10.83
CA MET A 210 -10.80 8.62 -10.07
C MET A 210 -10.87 7.97 -8.67
N THR A 211 -12.04 8.02 -8.02
CA THR A 211 -12.27 7.33 -6.74
C THR A 211 -12.17 5.81 -6.90
N PHE A 212 -12.64 5.26 -8.01
CA PHE A 212 -12.48 3.85 -8.34
C PHE A 212 -11.01 3.47 -8.54
N LEU A 213 -10.25 4.27 -9.30
CA LEU A 213 -8.81 4.06 -9.49
C LEU A 213 -8.05 4.12 -8.15
N TYR A 214 -8.34 5.13 -7.33
CA TYR A 214 -7.76 5.27 -5.99
C TYR A 214 -8.11 4.07 -5.10
N SER A 215 -9.36 3.63 -5.11
CA SER A 215 -9.81 2.45 -4.35
C SER A 215 -9.15 1.15 -4.81
N THR A 216 -8.83 1.06 -6.10
CA THR A 216 -8.15 -0.09 -6.70
C THR A 216 -6.74 -0.26 -6.14
N SER A 217 -6.03 0.85 -5.85
CA SER A 217 -4.68 0.81 -5.27
C SER A 217 -4.59 -0.05 -4.00
N TYR A 218 -5.59 0.03 -3.11
CA TYR A 218 -5.64 -0.76 -1.88
C TYR A 218 -5.81 -2.27 -2.14
N SER A 219 -6.56 -2.63 -3.18
CA SER A 219 -6.84 -4.03 -3.52
C SER A 219 -5.66 -4.68 -4.26
N VAL A 220 -4.90 -3.87 -5.01
CA VAL A 220 -3.74 -4.33 -5.79
C VAL A 220 -2.60 -4.83 -4.88
N ASN A 221 -2.53 -4.40 -3.62
CA ASN A 221 -1.48 -4.79 -2.69
C ASN A 221 -1.27 -6.32 -2.59
N VAL A 222 -2.35 -7.10 -2.49
CA VAL A 222 -2.28 -8.57 -2.41
C VAL A 222 -1.70 -9.16 -3.70
N PHE A 223 -2.15 -8.65 -4.85
CA PHE A 223 -1.65 -9.09 -6.15
C PHE A 223 -0.18 -8.76 -6.35
N VAL A 224 0.29 -7.60 -5.88
CA VAL A 224 1.71 -7.23 -5.92
C VAL A 224 2.55 -8.22 -5.11
N PHE A 225 2.12 -8.60 -3.90
CA PHE A 225 2.83 -9.62 -3.10
C PHE A 225 2.90 -10.96 -3.83
N ILE A 226 1.81 -11.40 -4.47
CA ILE A 226 1.76 -12.65 -5.23
C ILE A 226 2.66 -12.59 -6.47
N ILE A 227 2.67 -11.48 -7.22
CA ILE A 227 3.41 -11.35 -8.49
C ILE A 227 4.92 -11.15 -8.22
N VAL A 228 5.27 -10.29 -7.28
CA VAL A 228 6.66 -9.84 -7.06
C VAL A 228 7.43 -10.79 -6.14
N SER A 229 6.81 -11.28 -5.07
CA SER A 229 7.52 -12.03 -4.03
C SER A 229 7.41 -13.54 -4.24
N LYS A 230 8.51 -14.16 -4.69
CA LYS A 230 8.62 -15.63 -4.77
C LYS A 230 8.43 -16.25 -3.39
N ALA A 231 9.08 -15.68 -2.36
CA ALA A 231 8.96 -16.18 -0.99
C ALA A 231 7.50 -16.19 -0.51
N PHE A 232 6.74 -15.12 -0.81
CA PHE A 232 5.32 -15.04 -0.46
C PHE A 232 4.50 -16.14 -1.16
N ARG A 233 4.72 -16.36 -2.46
CA ARG A 233 4.06 -17.46 -3.19
C ARG A 233 4.33 -18.83 -2.58
N HIS A 234 5.58 -19.10 -2.19
CA HIS A 234 5.94 -20.37 -1.56
C HIS A 234 5.27 -20.54 -0.21
N GLU A 235 5.25 -19.52 0.65
CA GLU A 235 4.56 -19.59 1.95
C GLU A 235 3.03 -19.67 1.80
N LEU A 236 2.45 -18.99 0.81
CA LEU A 236 1.03 -19.08 0.48
C LEU A 236 0.67 -20.50 0.02
N LYS A 237 1.44 -21.07 -0.92
CA LYS A 237 1.28 -22.45 -1.40
C LYS A 237 1.42 -23.44 -0.23
N ARG A 238 2.40 -23.24 0.65
CA ARG A 238 2.59 -24.05 1.87
C ARG A 238 1.39 -24.00 2.81
N THR A 239 0.85 -22.81 3.05
CA THR A 239 -0.33 -22.61 3.91
C THR A 239 -1.56 -23.30 3.32
N ILE A 240 -1.78 -23.17 2.01
CA ILE A 240 -2.88 -23.82 1.29
C ILE A 240 -2.78 -25.35 1.39
N TYR A 241 -1.61 -25.94 1.14
CA TYR A 241 -1.46 -27.40 1.26
C TYR A 241 -1.66 -27.91 2.69
N LYS A 242 -1.20 -27.15 3.69
CA LYS A 242 -1.44 -27.47 5.09
C LYS A 242 -2.93 -27.48 5.42
N ILE A 243 -3.70 -26.53 4.89
CA ILE A 243 -5.16 -26.48 5.05
C ILE A 243 -5.83 -27.67 4.32
N ILE A 244 -5.31 -28.06 3.16
CA ILE A 244 -5.83 -29.20 2.38
C ILE A 244 -5.40 -30.56 2.99
N GLY A 245 -4.56 -30.57 4.04
CA GLY A 245 -4.14 -31.80 4.72
C GLY A 245 -3.18 -32.66 3.89
N LYS A 246 -2.49 -32.08 2.91
CA LYS A 246 -1.40 -32.77 2.21
C LYS A 246 -0.11 -32.53 2.98
N ASP A 247 0.47 -33.60 3.53
CA ASP A 247 1.80 -33.56 4.14
C ASP A 247 2.81 -33.10 3.08
N LEU A 248 3.30 -31.87 3.27
CA LEU A 248 4.37 -31.32 2.46
C LEU A 248 5.69 -31.89 2.95
N VAL A 249 6.37 -32.64 2.09
CA VAL A 249 7.80 -32.93 2.23
C VAL A 249 8.52 -31.58 2.41
N PRO A 250 9.33 -31.40 3.47
CA PRO A 250 9.89 -30.10 3.82
C PRO A 250 10.85 -29.58 2.73
N ILE A 251 10.57 -28.36 2.25
CA ILE A 251 11.26 -27.57 1.21
C ILE A 251 12.79 -27.54 1.34
N ARG A 252 13.33 -27.75 2.55
CA ARG A 252 14.77 -27.82 2.77
C ARG A 252 15.43 -28.95 1.96
N GLU A 253 14.69 -30.02 1.66
CA GLU A 253 15.18 -31.08 0.79
C GLU A 253 15.16 -30.69 -0.69
N GLU A 254 14.20 -29.88 -1.15
CA GLU A 254 14.15 -29.44 -2.56
C GLU A 254 15.23 -28.40 -2.88
N GLU A 255 15.47 -27.42 -2.00
CA GLU A 255 16.57 -26.45 -2.18
C GLU A 255 17.93 -27.14 -2.12
N ASN A 256 18.12 -28.07 -1.17
CA ASN A 256 19.35 -28.87 -1.12
C ASN A 256 19.52 -29.78 -2.34
N ARG A 257 18.43 -30.37 -2.86
CA ARG A 257 18.49 -31.16 -4.11
C ARG A 257 18.81 -30.30 -5.31
N GLN A 258 18.26 -29.08 -5.42
CA GLN A 258 18.60 -28.16 -6.51
C GLN A 258 20.05 -27.66 -6.43
N GLU A 259 20.53 -27.26 -5.25
CA GLU A 259 21.93 -26.84 -5.08
C GLU A 259 22.92 -27.98 -5.31
N ASN A 260 22.58 -29.21 -4.93
CA ASN A 260 23.41 -30.39 -5.21
C ASN A 260 23.43 -30.69 -6.71
N HIS A 261 22.26 -30.67 -7.38
CA HIS A 261 22.18 -30.94 -8.81
C HIS A 261 22.89 -29.87 -9.67
N GLU A 262 22.91 -28.62 -9.22
CA GLU A 262 23.65 -27.53 -9.86
C GLU A 262 25.17 -27.65 -9.63
N ARG A 263 25.60 -28.14 -8.46
CA ARG A 263 27.01 -28.50 -8.20
C ARG A 263 27.49 -29.66 -9.07
N ASP A 264 26.72 -30.74 -9.13
CA ASP A 264 27.08 -31.92 -9.92
C ASP A 264 27.24 -31.58 -11.41
N ASN A 265 26.37 -30.71 -11.94
CA ASN A 265 26.48 -30.23 -13.32
C ASN A 265 27.70 -29.34 -13.58
N VAL A 266 28.18 -28.60 -12.57
CA VAL A 266 29.41 -27.80 -12.70
C VAL A 266 30.65 -28.68 -12.66
N GLU A 267 30.69 -29.71 -11.80
CA GLU A 267 31.82 -30.67 -11.79
C GLU A 267 31.95 -31.43 -13.11
N ILE A 268 30.83 -31.91 -13.67
CA ILE A 268 30.86 -32.63 -14.96
C ILE A 268 31.44 -31.75 -16.09
N ASN A 269 31.10 -30.45 -16.13
CA ASN A 269 31.62 -29.54 -17.13
C ASN A 269 33.10 -29.19 -16.93
N VAL A 270 33.61 -29.18 -15.69
CA VAL A 270 35.03 -28.91 -15.43
C VAL A 270 35.89 -30.11 -15.87
N VAL A 271 35.42 -31.34 -15.62
CA VAL A 271 36.16 -32.57 -16.00
C VAL A 271 36.24 -32.74 -17.52
N SER A 272 35.18 -32.42 -18.27
CA SER A 272 35.19 -32.53 -19.74
C SER A 272 36.14 -31.55 -20.46
N THR A 273 36.63 -30.51 -19.78
CA THR A 273 37.53 -29.52 -20.39
C THR A 273 39.02 -29.86 -20.25
N ILE A 274 39.38 -30.89 -19.48
CA ILE A 274 40.78 -31.21 -19.15
C ILE A 274 41.39 -32.29 -20.07
N GLU A 275 40.58 -33.03 -20.84
CA GLU A 275 41.06 -34.06 -21.76
C GLU A 275 41.19 -33.55 -23.22
N VAL A 276 42.19 -32.71 -23.48
CA VAL A 276 42.82 -32.65 -24.82
C VAL A 276 44.33 -32.43 -24.67
N PRO A 277 45.14 -33.49 -24.52
CA PRO A 277 46.56 -33.44 -24.83
C PRO A 277 46.77 -33.79 -26.30
N ALA A 278 47.48 -32.91 -27.01
CA ALA A 278 48.09 -33.20 -28.31
C ALA A 278 49.46 -33.88 -28.10
#